data_AF-A0A949ZYK2-F1
#
_entry.id   AF-A0A949ZYK2-F1
#
_cell.length_a   1.000
_cell.length_b   1.000
_cell.length_c   1.000
_cell.angle_alpha   90.00
_cell.angle_beta   90.00
_cell.angle_gamma   90.00
#
_symmetry.space_group_name_H-M   'P 1'
#
loop_
_entity.id
_entity.type
_entity.pdbx_description
1 polymer ?
#
loop_
_entity_poly.entity_id
_entity_poly.type
_entity_poly.pdbx_seq_one_letter_code
_entity_poly.pdbx_strand_id
1 'polypeptide(L)'
;MPPTDRFVISFAAEPPQEPLPYGRWGDTLAGHFRNAVAEIDTEGEDIGEIDTEISWFPDRTYAGRTYIPAVARTANGYELFGYVSFAEGQGGPTAFEATVDFTSEVAESNPDWKLDLNDEVIGAWRGEQGKAADITLVWGVPLLPGGALVTAELADIAVDQADLVEDRFTLIAPDNYRSDFLEIKLWSKTGDELARESLYVEDDDG
;
A
#
# COMPACT_ATOMS: atom_id res chain seq x y z
N MET A 1 7.43 -9.96 30.67
CA MET A 1 7.91 -9.77 29.29
C MET A 1 9.40 -9.52 29.35
N PRO A 2 10.23 -10.38 28.74
CA PRO A 2 11.63 -10.04 28.50
C PRO A 2 11.73 -8.89 27.49
N PRO A 3 12.86 -8.17 27.44
CA PRO A 3 13.14 -7.21 26.36
C PRO A 3 13.03 -7.86 24.98
N THR A 4 12.50 -7.12 24.00
CA THR A 4 12.53 -7.53 22.60
C THR A 4 13.89 -7.17 21.98
N ASP A 5 14.42 -8.05 21.14
CA ASP A 5 15.68 -7.81 20.41
C ASP A 5 15.48 -6.88 19.20
N ARG A 6 14.25 -6.90 18.65
CA ARG A 6 13.79 -5.99 17.61
C ARG A 6 12.82 -4.99 18.23
N PHE A 7 13.37 -3.85 18.64
CA PHE A 7 12.58 -2.71 19.07
C PHE A 7 12.28 -1.85 17.84
N VAL A 8 11.07 -1.99 17.31
CA VAL A 8 10.57 -1.23 16.18
C VAL A 8 9.17 -0.71 16.52
N ILE A 9 8.74 0.38 15.89
CA ILE A 9 7.36 0.84 16.04
C ILE A 9 6.38 -0.23 15.51
N SER A 10 5.26 -0.43 16.19
CA SER A 10 4.22 -1.38 15.76
C SER A 10 2.86 -0.73 15.90
N PHE A 11 1.97 -1.03 14.95
CA PHE A 11 0.61 -0.52 14.84
C PHE A 11 0.57 1.00 14.89
N ALA A 12 1.46 1.63 14.11
CA ALA A 12 1.68 3.07 14.12
C ALA A 12 0.57 3.87 13.45
N ALA A 13 -0.09 3.27 12.46
CA ALA A 13 -1.13 3.91 11.69
C ALA A 13 -2.49 3.75 12.35
N GLU A 14 -3.32 4.77 12.17
CA GLU A 14 -4.73 4.70 12.52
C GLU A 14 -5.46 3.79 11.52
N PRO A 15 -6.46 3.01 11.99
CA PRO A 15 -7.26 2.19 11.09
C PRO A 15 -8.09 3.06 10.14
N PRO A 16 -8.66 2.49 9.06
CA PRO A 16 -9.56 3.22 8.17
C PRO A 16 -10.69 3.90 8.95
N GLN A 17 -10.97 5.18 8.63
CA GLN A 17 -12.01 5.97 9.28
C GLN A 17 -13.28 6.07 8.44
N GLU A 18 -13.19 5.92 7.12
CA GLU A 18 -14.28 6.10 6.18
C GLU A 18 -14.46 4.83 5.29
N PRO A 19 -15.64 4.62 4.70
CA PRO A 19 -15.78 3.62 3.65
C PRO A 19 -14.96 4.02 2.41
N LEU A 20 -14.77 3.07 1.50
CA LEU A 20 -14.10 3.34 0.23
C LEU A 20 -14.72 4.55 -0.48
N PRO A 21 -13.91 5.43 -1.11
CA PRO A 21 -14.40 6.64 -1.76
C PRO A 21 -15.51 6.41 -2.78
N TYR A 22 -16.55 7.24 -2.72
CA TYR A 22 -17.66 7.25 -3.66
C TYR A 22 -18.27 8.65 -3.82
N GLY A 23 -19.13 8.83 -4.83
CA GLY A 23 -19.83 10.08 -5.10
C GLY A 23 -18.89 11.28 -5.24
N ARG A 24 -19.30 12.44 -4.71
CA ARG A 24 -18.49 13.69 -4.80
C ARG A 24 -17.10 13.57 -4.19
N TRP A 25 -16.96 12.71 -3.17
CA TRP A 25 -15.67 12.49 -2.54
C TRP A 25 -14.74 11.71 -3.47
N GLY A 26 -15.23 10.59 -4.01
CA GLY A 26 -14.54 9.83 -5.05
C GLY A 26 -14.17 10.71 -6.25
N ASP A 27 -15.08 11.57 -6.71
CA ASP A 27 -14.82 12.50 -7.82
C ASP A 27 -13.66 13.47 -7.52
N THR A 28 -13.57 13.96 -6.27
CA THR A 28 -12.52 14.88 -5.83
C THR A 28 -11.16 14.19 -5.84
N LEU A 29 -11.07 13.00 -5.23
CA LEU A 29 -9.84 12.20 -5.22
C LEU A 29 -9.42 11.80 -6.64
N ALA A 30 -10.37 11.40 -7.47
CA ALA A 30 -10.12 11.03 -8.85
C ALA A 30 -9.58 12.21 -9.68
N GLY A 31 -9.96 13.45 -9.35
CA GLY A 31 -9.36 14.64 -9.95
C GLY A 31 -7.87 14.78 -9.60
N HIS A 32 -7.51 14.62 -8.33
CA HIS A 32 -6.11 14.67 -7.89
C HIS A 32 -5.27 13.54 -8.51
N PHE A 33 -5.80 12.31 -8.51
CA PHE A 33 -5.11 11.16 -9.11
C PHE A 33 -4.87 11.36 -10.61
N ARG A 34 -5.89 11.79 -11.38
CA ARG A 34 -5.73 12.05 -12.82
C ARG A 34 -4.75 13.19 -13.12
N ASN A 35 -4.69 14.21 -12.27
CA ASN A 35 -3.71 15.27 -12.42
C ASN A 35 -2.29 14.73 -12.21
N ALA A 36 -2.07 13.88 -11.20
CA ALA A 36 -0.79 13.23 -10.99
C ALA A 36 -0.41 12.31 -12.16
N VAL A 37 -1.37 11.53 -12.71
CA VAL A 37 -1.16 10.71 -13.91
C VAL A 37 -0.66 11.54 -15.10
N ALA A 38 -1.22 12.74 -15.29
CA ALA A 38 -0.81 13.64 -16.37
C ALA A 38 0.61 14.23 -16.18
N GLU A 39 1.18 14.11 -14.98
CA GLU A 39 2.51 14.61 -14.61
C GLU A 39 3.59 13.51 -14.56
N ILE A 40 3.21 12.24 -14.75
CA ILE A 40 4.14 11.10 -14.75
C ILE A 40 5.22 11.28 -15.84
N ASP A 41 6.47 11.02 -15.48
CA ASP A 41 7.54 10.84 -16.45
C ASP A 41 7.47 9.40 -17.00
N THR A 42 7.01 9.25 -18.24
CA THR A 42 6.85 7.92 -18.85
C THR A 42 8.15 7.37 -19.45
N GLU A 43 9.26 8.11 -19.34
CA GLU A 43 10.54 7.78 -19.97
C GLU A 43 10.44 7.53 -21.50
N GLY A 44 9.38 8.04 -22.14
CA GLY A 44 9.10 7.85 -23.56
C GLY A 44 8.13 6.72 -23.90
N GLU A 45 7.62 5.99 -22.91
CA GLU A 45 6.56 5.00 -23.10
C GLU A 45 5.21 5.67 -23.41
N ASP A 46 4.45 5.08 -24.34
CA ASP A 46 3.05 5.43 -24.58
C ASP A 46 2.17 4.55 -23.69
N ILE A 47 1.88 5.04 -22.50
CA ILE A 47 1.07 4.30 -21.53
C ILE A 47 -0.43 4.37 -21.85
N GLY A 48 -0.88 5.22 -22.77
CA GLY A 48 -2.30 5.41 -23.10
C GLY A 48 -3.11 6.17 -22.04
N GLU A 49 -4.41 6.34 -22.29
CA GLU A 49 -5.34 6.95 -21.32
C GLU A 49 -5.86 5.90 -20.33
N ILE A 50 -6.30 6.36 -19.15
CA ILE A 50 -7.02 5.52 -18.18
C ILE A 50 -8.28 4.94 -18.86
N ASP A 51 -8.42 3.61 -18.86
CA ASP A 51 -9.54 2.92 -19.50
C ASP A 51 -10.50 2.24 -18.52
N THR A 52 -10.16 2.19 -17.23
CA THR A 52 -11.03 1.68 -16.16
C THR A 52 -11.49 2.75 -15.18
N GLU A 53 -12.45 2.41 -14.33
CA GLU A 53 -12.68 3.16 -13.09
C GLU A 53 -11.46 3.05 -12.17
N ILE A 54 -11.26 4.06 -11.31
CA ILE A 54 -10.20 4.04 -10.30
C ILE A 54 -10.67 3.17 -9.14
N SER A 55 -9.91 2.13 -8.85
CA SER A 55 -10.12 1.23 -7.71
C SER A 55 -9.41 1.78 -6.48
N TRP A 56 -10.16 2.35 -5.55
CA TRP A 56 -9.63 2.88 -4.29
C TRP A 56 -9.43 1.80 -3.23
N PHE A 57 -8.44 1.98 -2.36
CA PHE A 57 -8.16 1.12 -1.22
C PHE A 57 -8.57 1.80 0.09
N PRO A 58 -8.72 1.04 1.20
CA PRO A 58 -9.05 1.62 2.51
C PRO A 58 -8.08 2.72 2.92
N ASP A 59 -8.58 3.77 3.56
CA ASP A 59 -7.72 4.84 4.05
C ASP A 59 -6.86 4.37 5.24
N ARG A 60 -5.68 4.95 5.38
CA ARG A 60 -4.86 4.82 6.59
C ARG A 60 -4.23 6.16 6.94
N THR A 61 -4.16 6.47 8.22
CA THR A 61 -3.57 7.73 8.69
C THR A 61 -2.27 7.47 9.42
N TYR A 62 -1.22 8.19 9.02
CA TYR A 62 0.07 8.18 9.69
C TYR A 62 0.59 9.61 9.84
N ALA A 63 1.09 9.93 11.04
CA ALA A 63 1.66 11.24 11.36
C ALA A 63 0.76 12.44 10.99
N GLY A 64 -0.56 12.29 11.15
CA GLY A 64 -1.55 13.35 10.89
C GLY A 64 -1.94 13.52 9.42
N ARG A 65 -1.52 12.59 8.55
CA ARG A 65 -1.84 12.59 7.12
C ARG A 65 -2.55 11.29 6.74
N THR A 66 -3.64 11.40 6.03
CA THR A 66 -4.45 10.28 5.54
C THR A 66 -4.01 9.93 4.12
N TYR A 67 -3.85 8.64 3.85
CA TYR A 67 -3.45 8.08 2.56
C TYR A 67 -4.57 7.18 2.06
N ILE A 68 -4.97 7.38 0.80
CA ILE A 68 -5.97 6.58 0.11
C ILE A 68 -5.34 6.06 -1.18
N PRO A 69 -4.85 4.81 -1.17
CA PRO A 69 -4.26 4.21 -2.37
C PRO A 69 -5.30 3.99 -3.47
N ALA A 70 -4.81 3.91 -4.70
CA ALA A 70 -5.61 3.67 -5.88
C ALA A 70 -4.82 2.92 -6.95
N VAL A 71 -5.54 2.12 -7.72
CA VAL A 71 -5.06 1.57 -8.99
C VAL A 71 -6.05 1.83 -10.12
N ALA A 72 -5.55 1.91 -11.35
CA ALA A 72 -6.36 1.96 -12.57
C ALA A 72 -5.59 1.32 -13.73
N ARG A 73 -6.31 0.83 -14.75
CA ARG A 73 -5.67 0.32 -15.97
C ARG A 73 -5.67 1.39 -17.07
N THR A 74 -4.74 1.24 -17.99
CA THR A 74 -4.66 2.07 -19.19
C THR A 74 -5.01 1.28 -20.44
N ALA A 75 -5.41 2.00 -21.50
CA ALA A 75 -5.76 1.41 -22.79
C ALA A 75 -4.62 0.61 -23.45
N ASN A 76 -3.36 0.86 -23.05
CA ASN A 76 -2.18 0.16 -23.57
C ASN A 76 -1.70 -0.97 -22.64
N GLY A 77 -2.48 -1.34 -21.61
CA GLY A 77 -2.24 -2.51 -20.77
C GLY A 77 -1.36 -2.27 -19.54
N TYR A 78 -1.04 -1.02 -19.23
CA TYR A 78 -0.31 -0.66 -18.02
C TYR A 78 -1.25 -0.58 -16.82
N GLU A 79 -0.72 -0.86 -15.64
CA GLU A 79 -1.36 -0.49 -14.37
C GLU A 79 -0.76 0.82 -13.90
N LEU A 80 -1.63 1.75 -13.51
CA LEU A 80 -1.31 2.93 -12.74
C LEU A 80 -1.56 2.61 -11.28
N PHE A 81 -0.57 2.85 -10.42
CA PHE A 81 -0.68 2.61 -8.98
C PHE A 81 -0.13 3.82 -8.22
N GLY A 82 -0.75 4.12 -7.08
CA GLY A 82 -0.33 5.25 -6.25
C GLY A 82 -1.35 5.59 -5.19
N TYR A 83 -1.38 6.84 -4.74
CA TYR A 83 -2.33 7.30 -3.73
C TYR A 83 -2.67 8.78 -3.87
N VAL A 84 -3.81 9.13 -3.28
CA VAL A 84 -4.14 10.52 -2.92
C VAL A 84 -4.09 10.63 -1.41
N SER A 85 -3.67 11.79 -0.93
CA SER A 85 -3.39 11.99 0.48
C SER A 85 -3.61 13.42 0.91
N PHE A 86 -3.93 13.63 2.17
CA PHE A 86 -4.33 14.94 2.69
C PHE A 86 -4.15 15.02 4.22
N ALA A 87 -4.14 16.25 4.74
CA ALA A 87 -4.22 16.51 6.16
C ALA A 87 -5.67 16.83 6.57
N GLU A 88 -6.07 16.35 7.75
CA GLU A 88 -7.36 16.70 8.34
C GLU A 88 -7.39 18.17 8.80
N GLY A 89 -8.39 18.92 8.34
CA GLY A 89 -8.58 20.34 8.63
C GLY A 89 -9.92 20.64 9.30
N GLN A 90 -10.06 21.83 9.90
CA GLN A 90 -11.30 22.22 10.61
C GLN A 90 -12.57 22.25 9.73
N GLY A 91 -12.43 22.24 8.41
CA GLY A 91 -13.54 22.22 7.44
C GLY A 91 -13.55 21.00 6.53
N GLY A 92 -12.78 19.95 6.87
CA GLY A 92 -12.55 18.77 6.04
C GLY A 92 -11.12 18.68 5.51
N PRO A 93 -10.86 17.75 4.58
CA PRO A 93 -9.55 17.49 3.98
C PRO A 93 -8.89 18.74 3.38
N THR A 94 -7.59 18.89 3.61
CA THR A 94 -6.75 19.99 3.10
C THR A 94 -5.37 19.48 2.69
N ALA A 95 -4.56 20.31 2.02
CA ALA A 95 -3.19 19.97 1.63
C ALA A 95 -3.11 18.65 0.84
N PHE A 96 -3.92 18.55 -0.22
CA PHE A 96 -3.94 17.38 -1.08
C PHE A 96 -2.63 17.21 -1.83
N GLU A 97 -2.13 15.98 -1.82
CA GLU A 97 -1.00 15.51 -2.60
C GLU A 97 -1.38 14.17 -3.25
N ALA A 98 -0.88 13.93 -4.45
CA ALA A 98 -1.06 12.67 -5.14
C ALA A 98 0.25 12.24 -5.78
N THR A 99 0.56 10.95 -5.65
CA THR A 99 1.71 10.30 -6.27
C THR A 99 1.17 9.13 -7.06
N VAL A 100 1.63 8.97 -8.30
CA VAL A 100 1.25 7.86 -9.17
C VAL A 100 2.46 7.46 -9.99
N ASP A 101 2.65 6.16 -10.15
CA ASP A 101 3.60 5.56 -11.08
C ASP A 101 2.86 4.50 -11.93
N PHE A 102 3.57 3.87 -12.86
CA PHE A 102 3.01 2.86 -13.76
C PHE A 102 3.91 1.64 -13.90
N THR A 103 3.28 0.50 -14.17
CA THR A 103 4.00 -0.76 -14.42
C THR A 103 3.31 -1.57 -15.51
N SER A 104 4.10 -2.35 -16.25
CA SER A 104 3.61 -3.41 -17.13
C SER A 104 3.48 -4.75 -16.42
N GLU A 105 4.03 -4.89 -15.21
CA GLU A 105 3.95 -6.10 -14.40
C GLU A 105 2.60 -6.13 -13.69
N VAL A 106 1.76 -7.10 -14.08
CA VAL A 106 0.36 -7.15 -13.67
C VAL A 106 0.03 -8.57 -13.25
N ALA A 107 -0.93 -8.73 -12.34
CA ALA A 107 -1.34 -10.05 -11.84
C ALA A 107 -1.73 -11.02 -12.97
N GLU A 108 -2.33 -10.54 -14.07
CA GLU A 108 -2.71 -11.43 -15.19
C GLU A 108 -1.50 -12.06 -15.91
N SER A 109 -0.34 -11.41 -15.85
CA SER A 109 0.91 -11.91 -16.45
C SER A 109 1.74 -12.75 -15.47
N ASN A 110 1.35 -12.78 -14.19
CA ASN A 110 2.08 -13.43 -13.11
C ASN A 110 1.18 -14.40 -12.33
N PRO A 111 0.81 -15.55 -12.92
CA PRO A 111 -0.20 -16.45 -12.35
C PRO A 111 0.23 -17.15 -11.05
N ASP A 112 1.52 -17.10 -10.71
CA ASP A 112 2.06 -17.69 -9.49
C ASP A 112 1.95 -16.74 -8.28
N TRP A 113 1.67 -15.45 -8.50
CA TRP A 113 1.45 -14.48 -7.43
C TRP A 113 0.21 -14.82 -6.62
N LYS A 114 0.30 -14.67 -5.30
CA LYS A 114 -0.82 -14.89 -4.38
C LYS A 114 -1.40 -13.60 -3.83
N LEU A 115 -0.60 -12.55 -3.79
CA LEU A 115 -0.98 -11.19 -3.47
C LEU A 115 -0.46 -10.31 -4.60
N ASP A 116 -1.29 -9.39 -5.05
CA ASP A 116 -0.89 -8.29 -5.93
C ASP A 116 -0.61 -7.09 -5.04
N LEU A 117 0.66 -6.68 -4.95
CA LEU A 117 1.18 -5.75 -3.94
C LEU A 117 1.79 -4.52 -4.60
N ASN A 118 1.52 -3.37 -3.99
CA ASN A 118 2.15 -2.11 -4.32
C ASN A 118 2.61 -1.45 -3.02
N ASP A 119 3.66 -0.63 -3.10
CA ASP A 119 4.19 0.09 -1.96
C ASP A 119 4.76 1.48 -2.30
N GLU A 120 4.88 2.34 -1.28
CA GLU A 120 5.61 3.60 -1.34
C GLU A 120 6.21 3.95 0.03
N VAL A 121 7.45 4.44 0.06
CA VAL A 121 8.04 5.03 1.27
C VAL A 121 7.46 6.43 1.53
N ILE A 122 6.66 6.55 2.59
CA ILE A 122 5.96 7.80 2.96
C ILE A 122 6.58 8.53 4.17
N GLY A 123 7.65 7.98 4.74
CA GLY A 123 8.34 8.59 5.88
C GLY A 123 9.49 7.74 6.39
N ALA A 124 10.02 8.11 7.55
CA ALA A 124 11.08 7.37 8.22
C ALA A 124 10.87 7.35 9.74
N TRP A 125 11.19 6.22 10.36
CA TRP A 125 11.23 6.06 11.82
C TRP A 125 12.67 5.93 12.31
N ARG A 126 13.00 6.63 13.39
CA ARG A 126 14.34 6.65 13.97
C ARG A 126 14.46 5.63 15.08
N GLY A 127 15.26 4.60 14.84
CA GLY A 127 15.62 3.57 15.80
C GLY A 127 16.87 3.91 16.62
N GLU A 128 17.33 2.94 17.40
CA GLU A 128 18.53 3.07 18.23
C GLU A 128 19.83 3.07 17.41
N GLN A 129 20.91 3.58 18.03
CA GLN A 129 22.27 3.56 17.44
C GLN A 129 22.36 4.18 16.03
N GLY A 130 21.46 5.12 15.72
CA GLY A 130 21.41 5.78 14.41
C GLY A 130 20.78 4.92 13.30
N LYS A 131 20.19 3.78 13.62
CA LYS A 131 19.38 3.00 12.68
C LYS A 131 18.07 3.73 12.39
N ALA A 132 17.53 3.49 11.22
CA ALA A 132 16.23 3.99 10.79
C ALA A 132 15.50 2.88 10.02
N ALA A 133 14.18 2.93 10.05
CA ALA A 133 13.30 2.15 9.19
C ALA A 133 12.59 3.11 8.25
N ASP A 134 12.32 2.66 7.03
CA ASP A 134 11.44 3.36 6.11
C ASP A 134 10.01 3.12 6.58
N ILE A 135 9.16 4.16 6.62
CA ILE A 135 7.73 3.97 6.87
C ILE A 135 7.06 3.83 5.52
N THR A 136 6.60 2.61 5.24
CA THR A 136 6.11 2.19 3.94
C THR A 136 4.61 2.03 3.98
N LEU A 137 3.92 2.69 3.05
CA LEU A 137 2.52 2.45 2.70
C LEU A 137 2.48 1.22 1.80
N VAL A 138 1.68 0.22 2.14
CA VAL A 138 1.51 -1.00 1.34
C VAL A 138 0.03 -1.20 1.07
N TRP A 139 -0.34 -1.51 -0.16
CA TRP A 139 -1.73 -1.84 -0.52
C TRP A 139 -1.77 -2.95 -1.55
N GLY A 140 -2.87 -3.68 -1.59
CA GLY A 140 -2.96 -4.81 -2.49
C GLY A 140 -4.28 -5.57 -2.44
N VAL A 141 -4.36 -6.56 -3.32
CA VAL A 141 -5.49 -7.48 -3.44
C VAL A 141 -5.03 -8.93 -3.31
N PRO A 142 -5.75 -9.77 -2.55
CA PRO A 142 -5.54 -11.20 -2.58
C PRO A 142 -5.94 -11.82 -3.93
N LEU A 143 -5.08 -12.66 -4.48
CA LEU A 143 -5.35 -13.45 -5.70
C LEU A 143 -5.87 -14.86 -5.37
N LEU A 144 -6.03 -15.17 -4.08
CA LEU A 144 -6.57 -16.41 -3.56
C LEU A 144 -7.86 -16.16 -2.76
N PRO A 145 -8.85 -17.07 -2.84
CA PRO A 145 -10.08 -16.94 -2.07
C PRO A 145 -9.87 -17.24 -0.58
N GLY A 146 -10.78 -16.73 0.26
CA GLY A 146 -10.86 -17.10 1.67
C GLY A 146 -10.04 -16.23 2.63
N GLY A 147 -9.33 -15.22 2.11
CA GLY A 147 -8.68 -14.19 2.89
C GLY A 147 -9.67 -13.41 3.76
N ALA A 148 -9.18 -12.92 4.90
CA ALA A 148 -9.97 -12.13 5.84
C ALA A 148 -9.18 -10.96 6.44
N LEU A 149 -7.91 -11.18 6.72
CA LEU A 149 -7.02 -10.21 7.35
C LEU A 149 -5.63 -10.33 6.74
N VAL A 150 -4.90 -9.22 6.72
CA VAL A 150 -3.52 -9.15 6.26
C VAL A 150 -2.63 -8.61 7.39
N THR A 151 -1.44 -9.17 7.55
CA THR A 151 -0.39 -8.65 8.44
C THR A 151 0.80 -8.16 7.63
N ALA A 152 1.40 -7.05 8.07
CA ALA A 152 2.76 -6.69 7.73
C ALA A 152 3.67 -7.17 8.86
N GLU A 153 4.63 -8.03 8.53
CA GLU A 153 5.55 -8.62 9.49
C GLU A 153 6.99 -8.24 9.20
N LEU A 154 7.70 -7.76 10.24
CA LEU A 154 9.11 -7.43 10.17
C LEU A 154 9.87 -8.35 11.14
N ALA A 155 10.74 -9.20 10.60
CA ALA A 155 11.44 -10.23 11.38
C ALA A 155 10.50 -11.10 12.23
N ASP A 156 9.46 -11.66 11.60
CA ASP A 156 8.41 -12.49 12.22
C ASP A 156 7.59 -11.80 13.32
N ILE A 157 7.59 -10.46 13.35
CA ILE A 157 6.79 -9.67 14.28
C ILE A 157 5.76 -8.89 13.46
N ALA A 158 4.47 -9.12 13.74
CA ALA A 158 3.40 -8.28 13.21
C ALA A 158 3.57 -6.83 13.69
N VAL A 159 3.81 -5.93 12.73
CA VAL A 159 4.01 -4.49 12.94
C VAL A 159 2.86 -3.66 12.39
N ASP A 160 2.00 -4.22 11.55
CA ASP A 160 0.69 -3.67 11.22
C ASP A 160 -0.29 -4.79 10.80
N GLN A 161 -1.58 -4.50 10.83
CA GLN A 161 -2.62 -5.39 10.33
C GLN A 161 -3.86 -4.64 9.86
N ALA A 162 -4.61 -5.26 8.95
CA ALA A 162 -5.88 -4.75 8.44
C ALA A 162 -6.82 -5.88 8.01
N ASP A 163 -8.12 -5.69 8.25
CA ASP A 163 -9.16 -6.52 7.62
C ASP A 163 -9.26 -6.20 6.13
N LEU A 164 -9.69 -7.18 5.33
CA LEU A 164 -10.02 -6.94 3.93
C LEU A 164 -11.34 -6.18 3.80
N VAL A 165 -11.34 -5.12 2.99
CA VAL A 165 -12.54 -4.35 2.61
C VAL A 165 -12.74 -4.50 1.12
N GLU A 166 -13.80 -5.23 0.72
CA GLU A 166 -14.05 -5.55 -0.70
C GLU A 166 -12.79 -6.12 -1.38
N ASP A 167 -12.17 -7.13 -0.74
CA ASP A 167 -10.94 -7.81 -1.17
C ASP A 167 -9.72 -6.89 -1.37
N ARG A 168 -9.71 -5.71 -0.73
CA ARG A 168 -8.59 -4.76 -0.73
C ARG A 168 -8.10 -4.48 0.68
N PHE A 169 -6.82 -4.14 0.82
CA PHE A 169 -6.25 -3.71 2.09
C PHE A 169 -5.24 -2.59 1.91
N THR A 170 -4.98 -1.89 3.01
CA THR A 170 -3.92 -0.89 3.14
C THR A 170 -3.25 -1.06 4.51
N LEU A 171 -1.92 -1.09 4.53
CA LEU A 171 -1.07 -1.17 5.71
C LEU A 171 -0.08 0.00 5.68
N ILE A 172 0.36 0.44 6.85
CA ILE A 172 1.49 1.36 6.99
C ILE A 172 2.41 0.81 8.07
N ALA A 173 3.59 0.37 7.67
CA ALA A 173 4.50 -0.38 8.52
C ALA A 173 5.96 0.08 8.34
N PRO A 174 6.80 -0.08 9.37
CA PRO A 174 8.24 0.07 9.22
C PRO A 174 8.83 -1.07 8.37
N ASP A 175 9.67 -0.71 7.42
CA ASP A 175 10.38 -1.61 6.52
C ASP A 175 11.90 -1.32 6.54
N ASN A 176 12.69 -2.22 5.93
CA ASN A 176 14.12 -2.06 5.72
C ASN A 176 14.88 -1.73 7.02
N TYR A 177 14.49 -2.39 8.12
CA TYR A 177 15.08 -2.13 9.43
C TYR A 177 16.14 -3.16 9.74
N ARG A 178 17.39 -2.71 9.87
CA ARG A 178 18.54 -3.59 10.18
C ARG A 178 18.64 -4.77 9.19
N SER A 179 18.31 -4.55 7.92
CA SER A 179 18.30 -5.55 6.83
C SER A 179 17.22 -6.63 6.96
N ASP A 180 16.21 -6.42 7.80
CA ASP A 180 14.95 -7.15 7.66
C ASP A 180 14.01 -6.34 6.77
N PHE A 181 13.27 -7.05 5.92
CA PHE A 181 12.26 -6.48 5.03
C PHE A 181 10.88 -6.99 5.42
N LEU A 182 9.85 -6.25 5.05
CA LEU A 182 8.46 -6.62 5.29
C LEU A 182 8.06 -7.88 4.51
N GLU A 183 7.44 -8.81 5.23
CA GLU A 183 6.61 -9.86 4.65
C GLU A 183 5.13 -9.50 4.84
N ILE A 184 4.35 -9.64 3.78
CA ILE A 184 2.90 -9.46 3.81
C ILE A 184 2.23 -10.83 3.83
N LYS A 185 1.46 -11.13 4.88
CA LYS A 185 0.79 -12.42 5.05
C LYS A 185 -0.71 -12.28 5.02
N LEU A 186 -1.36 -13.17 4.26
CA LEU A 186 -2.81 -13.28 4.18
C LEU A 186 -3.31 -14.37 5.11
N TRP A 187 -4.32 -14.05 5.91
CA TRP A 187 -4.90 -14.95 6.89
C TRP A 187 -6.37 -15.23 6.61
N SER A 188 -6.78 -16.48 6.81
CA SER A 188 -8.18 -16.89 6.81
C SER A 188 -8.89 -16.44 8.09
N LYS A 189 -10.23 -16.50 8.09
CA LYS A 189 -11.04 -16.23 9.32
C LYS A 189 -10.75 -17.20 10.46
N THR A 190 -10.18 -18.37 10.18
CA THR A 190 -9.82 -19.40 11.16
C THR A 190 -8.38 -19.26 11.67
N GLY A 191 -7.61 -18.30 11.13
CA GLY A 191 -6.22 -18.07 11.51
C GLY A 191 -5.21 -18.93 10.75
N ASP A 192 -5.60 -19.50 9.60
CA ASP A 192 -4.68 -20.21 8.72
C ASP A 192 -3.97 -19.21 7.81
N GLU A 193 -2.65 -19.35 7.66
CA GLU A 193 -1.88 -18.60 6.65
C GLU A 193 -2.23 -19.14 5.25
N LEU A 194 -2.70 -18.26 4.37
CA LEU A 194 -3.10 -18.57 3.00
C LEU A 194 -2.04 -18.17 1.98
N ALA A 195 -1.38 -17.05 2.22
CA ALA A 195 -0.33 -16.51 1.36
C ALA A 195 0.69 -15.73 2.20
N ARG A 196 1.88 -15.61 1.64
CA ARG A 196 2.98 -14.82 2.14
C ARG A 196 3.77 -14.35 0.93
N GLU A 197 3.98 -13.05 0.82
CA GLU A 197 4.76 -12.42 -0.25
C GLU A 197 5.68 -11.34 0.35
N SER A 198 6.81 -11.12 -0.31
CA SER A 198 7.75 -10.03 0.00
C SER A 198 7.47 -8.86 -0.96
N LEU A 199 7.73 -7.62 -0.52
CA LEU A 199 7.74 -6.46 -1.42
C LEU A 199 8.93 -6.49 -2.39
N TYR A 200 9.98 -7.23 -2.03
CA TYR A 200 11.21 -7.35 -2.78
C TYR A 200 11.32 -8.73 -3.41
N VAL A 201 11.67 -8.76 -4.69
CA VAL A 201 12.10 -9.99 -5.36
C VAL A 201 13.50 -10.32 -4.84
N GLU A 202 13.71 -11.55 -4.36
CA GLU A 202 15.05 -12.02 -4.06
C GLU A 202 15.83 -12.06 -5.39
N ASP A 203 16.87 -11.23 -5.52
CA ASP A 203 17.88 -11.43 -6.56
C ASP A 203 18.48 -12.82 -6.30
N ASP A 204 18.19 -13.78 -7.18
CA ASP A 204 18.77 -15.12 -7.14
C ASP A 204 20.28 -14.97 -7.34
N ASP A 205 21.03 -14.87 -6.24
CA ASP A 205 22.50 -14.90 -6.21
C ASP A 205 22.95 -16.25 -6.82
N GLY A 206 23.22 -16.26 -8.12
CA GLY A 206 23.66 -17.42 -8.90
C GLY A 206 25.00 -18.04 -8.52
#